data_AF-A0A7H8PTV4-F1
#
_entry.id   AF-A0A7H8PTV4-F1
#
_cell.length_a   1.000
_cell.length_b   1.000
_cell.length_c   1.000
_cell.angle_alpha   90.00
_cell.angle_beta   90.00
_cell.angle_gamma   90.00
#
_symmetry.space_group_name_H-M   'P 1'
#
loop_
_entity.id
_entity.type
_entity.pdbx_description
1 polymer ?
#
loop_
_entity_poly.entity_id
_entity_poly.type
_entity_poly.pdbx_seq_one_letter_code
_entity_poly.pdbx_strand_id
1 'polypeptide(L)'
;MADHWSSWRLFLAHFLFVLVAWTLFIKYLFPVAFALTSGLPWNTYVYWDLWPVAHLWLGWALLQRPGYLRALAIGMSVVEILIIVSKFLLFLAQPEWDIWRSNWFVNKVFVLGCFVLILATAIVRPQTFEAYR
;
A
#
# COMPACT_ATOMS: atom_id res chain seq x y z
N MET A 1 21.27 11.60 -21.01
CA MET A 1 20.87 10.30 -20.42
C MET A 1 19.77 10.60 -19.42
N ALA A 2 18.51 10.31 -19.74
CA ALA A 2 17.44 10.41 -18.74
C ALA A 2 17.74 9.38 -17.64
N ASP A 3 17.83 9.84 -16.40
CA ASP A 3 18.19 9.02 -15.25
C ASP A 3 17.11 7.94 -15.03
N HIS A 4 17.36 6.71 -15.47
CA HIS A 4 16.46 5.57 -15.27
C HIS A 4 16.15 5.29 -13.80
N TRP A 5 17.00 5.72 -12.86
CA TRP A 5 16.73 5.64 -11.42
C TRP A 5 15.61 6.59 -11.01
N SER A 6 15.52 7.77 -11.65
CA SER A 6 14.43 8.71 -11.44
C SER A 6 13.09 8.12 -11.87
N SER A 7 13.03 7.47 -13.04
CA SER A 7 11.80 6.85 -13.55
C SER A 7 11.32 5.70 -12.68
N TRP A 8 12.22 4.84 -12.19
CA TRP A 8 11.85 3.72 -11.31
C TRP A 8 11.30 4.19 -9.96
N ARG A 9 11.94 5.18 -9.34
CA ARG A 9 11.45 5.75 -8.08
C ARG A 9 10.09 6.43 -8.26
N LEU A 10 9.91 7.18 -9.35
CA LEU A 10 8.62 7.77 -9.69
C LEU A 10 7.56 6.69 -9.84
N PHE A 11 7.86 5.59 -10.55
CA PHE A 11 6.93 4.46 -10.66
C PHE A 11 6.51 3.93 -9.28
N LEU A 12 7.46 3.67 -8.36
CA LEU A 12 7.14 3.19 -7.01
C LEU A 12 6.25 4.18 -6.23
N ALA A 13 6.54 5.48 -6.33
CA ALA A 13 5.74 6.52 -5.67
C ALA A 13 4.31 6.57 -6.21
N HIS A 14 4.13 6.57 -7.53
CA HIS A 14 2.81 6.58 -8.16
C HIS A 14 2.05 5.28 -7.90
N PHE A 15 2.75 4.15 -7.86
CA PHE A 15 2.12 2.88 -7.50
C PHE A 15 1.55 2.93 -6.08
N LEU A 16 2.28 3.49 -5.10
CA LEU A 16 1.75 3.74 -3.76
C LEU A 16 0.51 4.65 -3.80
N PHE A 17 0.51 5.73 -4.59
CA PHE A 17 -0.66 6.61 -4.69
C PHE A 17 -1.89 5.91 -5.27
N VAL A 18 -1.70 5.03 -6.25
CA VAL A 18 -2.79 4.18 -6.78
C VAL A 18 -3.30 3.24 -5.69
N LEU A 19 -2.42 2.63 -4.89
CA LEU A 19 -2.82 1.78 -3.76
C LEU A 19 -3.56 2.54 -2.67
N VAL A 20 -3.16 3.78 -2.39
CA VAL A 20 -3.86 4.68 -1.46
C VAL A 20 -5.27 4.95 -1.98
N ALA A 21 -5.40 5.37 -3.25
CA ALA A 21 -6.70 5.65 -3.87
C ALA A 21 -7.60 4.40 -3.87
N TRP A 22 -7.04 3.24 -4.22
CA TRP A 22 -7.75 1.96 -4.19
C TRP A 22 -8.18 1.57 -2.76
N THR A 23 -7.31 1.77 -1.77
CA THR A 23 -7.63 1.49 -0.38
C THR A 23 -8.75 2.41 0.12
N LEU A 24 -8.74 3.69 -0.27
CA LEU A 24 -9.81 4.63 0.06
C LEU A 24 -11.14 4.20 -0.59
N PHE A 25 -11.08 3.73 -1.83
CA PHE A 25 -12.24 3.22 -2.54
C PHE A 25 -12.87 2.01 -1.82
N ILE A 26 -12.09 0.97 -1.54
CA ILE A 26 -12.61 -0.29 -0.98
C ILE A 26 -13.01 -0.18 0.51
N LYS A 27 -12.41 0.75 1.29
CA LYS A 27 -12.68 0.87 2.74
C LYS A 27 -13.70 1.94 3.10
N TYR A 28 -13.88 2.93 2.23
CA TYR A 28 -14.79 4.04 2.49
C TYR A 28 -15.82 4.18 1.38
N LEU A 29 -15.42 4.46 0.13
CA LEU A 29 -16.39 4.82 -0.90
C LEU A 29 -17.38 3.68 -1.22
N PHE A 30 -16.87 2.48 -1.45
CA PHE A 30 -17.70 1.31 -1.77
C PHE A 30 -18.58 0.87 -0.57
N PRO A 31 -18.04 0.72 0.66
CA PRO A 31 -18.85 0.43 1.85
C PRO A 31 -19.94 1.47 2.14
N VAL A 32 -19.64 2.76 2.00
CA VAL A 32 -20.61 3.85 2.20
C VAL A 32 -21.72 3.78 1.17
N ALA A 33 -21.38 3.62 -0.11
CA ALA A 33 -22.38 3.48 -1.17
C ALA A 33 -23.26 2.24 -0.95
N PHE A 34 -22.66 1.11 -0.56
CA PHE A 34 -23.39 -0.12 -0.26
C PHE A 34 -24.33 0.04 0.94
N ALA A 35 -23.88 0.69 2.03
CA ALA A 35 -24.71 0.93 3.21
C ALA A 35 -25.92 1.82 2.88
N LEU A 36 -25.69 2.95 2.20
CA LEU A 36 -26.74 3.90 1.84
C LEU A 36 -27.78 3.28 0.91
N THR A 37 -27.36 2.48 -0.07
CA THR A 37 -28.28 1.77 -0.99
C THR A 37 -29.05 0.64 -0.31
N SER A 38 -28.52 0.12 0.80
CA SER A 38 -29.17 -0.92 1.62
C SER A 38 -30.04 -0.35 2.75
N GLY A 39 -30.20 0.98 2.85
CA GLY A 39 -30.97 1.61 3.92
C GLY A 39 -30.31 1.51 5.31
N LEU A 40 -29.01 1.23 5.36
CA LEU A 40 -28.23 1.12 6.60
C LEU A 40 -27.51 2.45 6.91
N PRO A 41 -27.11 2.68 8.18
CA PRO A 41 -26.24 3.80 8.51
C PRO A 41 -24.96 3.81 7.68
N TRP A 42 -24.51 4.98 7.23
CA TRP A 42 -23.41 5.10 6.26
C TRP A 42 -22.07 4.49 6.75
N ASN A 43 -21.88 4.41 8.07
CA ASN A 43 -20.66 3.92 8.70
C ASN A 43 -20.68 2.42 9.04
N THR A 44 -21.76 1.68 8.73
CA THR A 44 -21.94 0.27 9.12
C THR A 44 -20.80 -0.64 8.67
N TYR A 45 -20.25 -0.41 7.48
CA TYR A 45 -19.20 -1.25 6.88
C TYR A 45 -17.86 -0.54 6.74
N VAL A 46 -17.69 0.65 7.34
CA VAL A 46 -16.47 1.44 7.23
C VAL A 46 -15.41 0.90 8.17
N TYR A 47 -14.27 0.48 7.61
CA TYR A 47 -13.11 0.03 8.38
C TYR A 47 -12.08 1.17 8.48
N TRP A 48 -11.87 1.63 9.70
CA TRP A 48 -10.88 2.68 9.98
C TRP A 48 -9.49 2.09 10.11
N ASP A 49 -8.59 2.53 9.22
CA ASP A 49 -7.17 2.37 9.42
C ASP A 49 -6.36 3.50 8.78
N LEU A 50 -5.16 3.66 9.34
CA LEU A 50 -4.21 4.72 8.98
C LEU A 50 -3.22 4.29 7.90
N TRP A 51 -3.35 3.06 7.36
CA TRP A 51 -2.46 2.54 6.32
C TRP A 51 -2.40 3.42 5.06
N PRO A 52 -3.52 3.96 4.53
CA PRO A 52 -3.46 4.90 3.41
C PRO A 52 -2.58 6.12 3.69
N VAL A 53 -2.58 6.62 4.93
CA VAL A 53 -1.74 7.76 5.33
C VAL A 53 -0.27 7.37 5.35
N ALA A 54 0.06 6.19 5.88
CA ALA A 54 1.43 5.67 5.88
C ALA A 54 1.96 5.46 4.44
N HIS A 55 1.15 4.86 3.57
CA HIS A 55 1.50 4.64 2.16
C HIS A 55 1.67 5.95 1.40
N LEU A 56 0.79 6.93 1.66
CA LEU A 56 0.89 8.28 1.09
C LEU A 56 2.17 8.97 1.55
N TRP A 57 2.52 8.86 2.84
CA TRP A 57 3.75 9.42 3.38
C TRP A 57 5.00 8.81 2.73
N LEU A 58 5.06 7.48 2.58
CA LEU A 58 6.17 6.82 1.87
C LEU A 58 6.22 7.23 0.39
N GLY A 59 5.07 7.31 -0.28
CA GLY A 59 4.99 7.77 -1.68
C GLY A 59 5.51 9.20 -1.84
N TRP A 60 5.13 10.10 -0.94
CA TRP A 60 5.66 11.47 -0.88
C TRP A 60 7.17 11.49 -0.57
N ALA A 61 7.63 10.66 0.37
CA ALA A 61 9.04 10.58 0.72
C ALA A 61 9.89 10.08 -0.47
N LEU A 62 9.38 9.15 -1.28
CA LEU A 62 10.04 8.73 -2.52
C LEU A 62 10.19 9.88 -3.53
N LEU A 63 9.30 10.86 -3.53
CA LEU A 63 9.43 12.06 -4.36
C LEU A 63 10.46 13.04 -3.78
N GLN A 64 10.39 13.31 -2.47
CA GLN A 64 11.20 14.35 -1.83
C GLN A 64 12.59 13.92 -1.39
N ARG A 65 12.86 12.62 -1.31
CA ARG A 65 14.17 12.05 -0.94
C ARG A 65 14.74 12.61 0.38
N PRO A 66 13.97 12.63 1.49
CA PRO A 66 14.53 13.03 2.77
C PRO A 66 15.65 12.06 3.19
N GLY A 67 16.58 12.52 4.04
CA GLY A 67 17.73 11.69 4.47
C GLY A 67 17.35 10.37 5.17
N TYR A 68 16.15 10.27 5.72
CA TYR A 68 15.63 9.05 6.35
C TYR A 68 14.86 8.12 5.39
N LEU A 69 14.71 8.49 4.11
CA LEU A 69 13.87 7.78 3.14
C LEU A 69 14.16 6.28 3.08
N ARG A 70 15.45 5.90 3.00
CA ARG A 70 15.83 4.49 2.91
C ARG A 70 15.42 3.70 4.16
N ALA A 71 15.64 4.26 5.34
CA ALA A 71 15.24 3.63 6.60
C ALA A 71 13.71 3.50 6.69
N LEU A 72 12.97 4.54 6.28
CA LEU A 72 11.52 4.51 6.21
C LEU A 72 11.02 3.41 5.25
N ALA A 73 11.58 3.34 4.04
CA ALA A 73 11.20 2.35 3.04
C ALA A 73 11.42 0.91 3.54
N ILE A 74 12.57 0.63 4.13
CA ILE A 74 12.87 -0.71 4.68
C ILE A 74 11.93 -1.02 5.85
N GLY A 75 11.81 -0.12 6.82
CA GLY A 75 10.99 -0.33 8.01
C GLY A 75 9.53 -0.57 7.66
N MET A 76 8.95 0.29 6.81
CA MET A 76 7.56 0.16 6.39
C MET A 76 7.33 -1.10 5.55
N SER A 77 8.24 -1.44 4.62
CA SER A 77 8.17 -2.68 3.86
C SER A 77 8.18 -3.93 4.74
N VAL A 78 9.10 -4.02 5.69
CA VAL A 78 9.19 -5.19 6.57
C VAL A 78 7.89 -5.34 7.38
N VAL A 79 7.40 -4.25 7.98
CA VAL A 79 6.17 -4.28 8.76
C VAL A 79 4.96 -4.67 7.91
N GLU A 80 4.77 -4.05 6.74
CA GLU A 80 3.62 -4.36 5.88
C GLU A 80 3.70 -5.81 5.37
N ILE A 81 4.87 -6.28 4.92
CA ILE A 81 5.04 -7.66 4.43
C ILE A 81 4.69 -8.66 5.52
N LEU A 82 5.20 -8.48 6.75
CA LEU A 82 4.88 -9.37 7.87
C LEU A 82 3.37 -9.40 8.14
N ILE A 83 2.73 -8.23 8.23
CA ILE A 83 1.29 -8.14 8.48
C ILE A 83 0.48 -8.83 7.37
N ILE A 84 0.80 -8.58 6.10
CA ILE A 84 0.04 -9.14 4.99
C ILE A 84 0.25 -10.65 4.90
N VAL A 85 1.48 -11.14 5.03
CA VAL A 85 1.78 -12.58 5.02
C VAL A 85 1.05 -13.28 6.16
N SER A 86 1.07 -12.73 7.39
CA SER A 86 0.30 -13.30 8.51
C SER A 86 -1.20 -13.35 8.19
N LYS A 87 -1.78 -12.28 7.62
CA LYS A 87 -3.20 -12.27 7.23
C LYS A 87 -3.51 -13.28 6.12
N PHE A 88 -2.62 -13.45 5.16
CA PHE A 88 -2.77 -14.46 4.10
C PHE A 88 -2.69 -15.88 4.63
N LEU A 89 -1.77 -16.17 5.55
CA LEU A 89 -1.71 -17.49 6.19
C LEU A 89 -3.01 -17.82 6.92
N LEU A 90 -3.57 -16.84 7.66
CA LEU A 90 -4.87 -17.02 8.33
C LEU A 90 -6.03 -17.19 7.34
N PHE A 91 -6.06 -16.41 6.26
CA PHE A 91 -7.11 -16.50 5.25
C PHE A 91 -7.05 -17.82 4.47
N LEU A 92 -5.86 -18.26 4.06
CA LEU A 92 -5.66 -19.48 3.27
C LEU A 92 -5.92 -20.76 4.08
N ALA A 93 -5.88 -20.70 5.41
CA ALA A 93 -6.25 -21.83 6.26
C ALA A 93 -7.74 -22.18 6.12
N GLN A 94 -8.61 -21.18 5.97
CA GLN A 94 -10.06 -21.34 5.79
C GLN A 94 -10.60 -20.24 4.87
N PRO A 95 -10.43 -20.40 3.54
CA PRO A 95 -10.81 -19.36 2.60
C PRO A 95 -12.33 -19.32 2.45
N GLU A 96 -12.90 -18.15 2.70
CA GLU A 96 -14.26 -17.81 2.29
C GLU A 96 -14.20 -16.69 1.26
N TRP A 97 -14.95 -16.84 0.17
CA TRP A 97 -14.96 -15.90 -0.93
C TRP A 97 -16.32 -15.24 -1.01
N ASP A 98 -16.37 -13.98 -0.60
CA ASP A 98 -17.46 -13.06 -0.89
C ASP A 98 -16.88 -11.81 -1.58
N ILE A 99 -17.73 -10.85 -1.92
CA ILE A 99 -17.30 -9.61 -2.57
C ILE A 99 -16.32 -8.81 -1.69
N TRP A 100 -16.46 -8.85 -0.37
CA TRP A 100 -15.62 -8.09 0.57
C TRP A 100 -14.24 -8.72 0.72
N ARG A 101 -14.18 -10.03 0.97
CA ARG A 101 -12.96 -10.83 1.08
C ARG A 101 -12.22 -10.88 -0.25
N SER A 102 -12.92 -10.93 -1.38
CA SER A 102 -12.29 -10.86 -2.71
C SER A 102 -11.62 -9.51 -2.95
N ASN A 103 -12.33 -8.40 -2.70
CA ASN A 103 -11.76 -7.05 -2.81
C ASN A 103 -10.57 -6.85 -1.86
N TRP A 104 -10.70 -7.34 -0.62
CA TRP A 104 -9.63 -7.33 0.36
C TRP A 104 -8.40 -8.13 -0.10
N PHE A 105 -8.61 -9.35 -0.62
CA PHE A 105 -7.54 -10.23 -1.08
C PHE A 105 -6.77 -9.59 -2.23
N VAL A 106 -7.48 -9.12 -3.26
CA VAL A 106 -6.88 -8.42 -4.41
C VAL A 106 -6.05 -7.23 -3.94
N ASN A 107 -6.62 -6.38 -3.08
CA ASN A 107 -5.88 -5.25 -2.51
C ASN A 107 -4.60 -5.71 -1.80
N LYS A 108 -4.67 -6.75 -0.98
CA LYS A 108 -3.51 -7.25 -0.23
C LYS A 108 -2.43 -7.86 -1.12
N VAL A 109 -2.79 -8.48 -2.24
CA VAL A 109 -1.82 -8.97 -3.22
C VAL A 109 -1.05 -7.80 -3.84
N PHE A 110 -1.74 -6.75 -4.28
CA PHE A 110 -1.09 -5.58 -4.88
C PHE A 110 -0.23 -4.80 -3.87
N VAL A 111 -0.71 -4.62 -2.64
CA VAL A 111 0.07 -3.97 -1.57
C VAL A 111 1.32 -4.80 -1.25
N LEU A 112 1.19 -6.13 -1.10
CA LEU A 112 2.34 -7.01 -0.87
C LEU A 112 3.37 -6.91 -2.01
N GLY A 113 2.92 -6.98 -3.26
CA GLY A 113 3.78 -6.85 -4.43
C GLY A 113 4.53 -5.52 -4.44
N CYS A 114 3.84 -4.41 -4.15
CA CYS A 114 4.47 -3.09 -4.05
C CYS A 114 5.56 -3.04 -2.97
N PHE A 115 5.27 -3.51 -1.77
CA PHE A 115 6.23 -3.45 -0.67
C PHE A 115 7.42 -4.40 -0.82
N VAL A 116 7.23 -5.54 -1.50
CA VAL A 116 8.32 -6.41 -1.94
C VAL A 116 9.21 -5.69 -2.96
N LEU A 117 8.65 -5.00 -3.96
CA LEU A 117 9.42 -4.22 -4.93
C LEU A 117 10.20 -3.09 -4.25
N ILE A 118 9.57 -2.37 -3.31
CA ILE A 118 10.23 -1.30 -2.53
C ILE A 118 11.39 -1.87 -1.72
N LEU A 119 11.18 -2.97 -0.98
CA LEU A 119 12.21 -3.60 -0.15
C LEU A 119 13.38 -4.09 -1.00
N ALA A 120 13.08 -4.84 -2.08
CA ALA A 120 14.07 -5.33 -3.02
C ALA A 120 14.89 -4.18 -3.60
N THR A 121 14.25 -3.07 -3.98
CA THR A 121 14.95 -1.88 -4.48
C THR A 121 15.82 -1.26 -3.40
N ALA A 122 15.34 -1.14 -2.15
CA ALA A 122 16.10 -0.53 -1.05
C ALA A 122 17.35 -1.32 -0.64
N ILE A 123 17.34 -2.64 -0.88
CA ILE A 123 18.46 -3.55 -0.62
C ILE A 123 19.42 -3.59 -1.82
N VAL A 124 18.90 -3.84 -3.03
CA VAL A 124 19.72 -4.11 -4.23
C VAL A 124 20.23 -2.81 -4.88
N ARG A 125 19.46 -1.73 -4.79
CA ARG A 125 19.72 -0.43 -5.47
C ARG A 125 19.60 0.74 -4.48
N PRO A 126 20.41 0.78 -3.40
CA PRO A 126 20.26 1.76 -2.31
C PRO A 126 20.39 3.21 -2.81
N GLN A 127 21.14 3.43 -3.88
CA GLN A 127 21.37 4.72 -4.53
C GLN A 127 20.06 5.41 -4.97
N THR A 128 19.02 4.61 -5.28
CA THR A 128 17.68 5.10 -5.63
C THR A 128 17.06 5.97 -4.52
N PHE A 129 17.45 5.72 -3.26
CA PHE A 129 16.91 6.34 -2.05
C PHE A 129 17.85 7.36 -1.40
N GLU A 130 18.99 7.67 -2.02
CA GLU A 130 19.90 8.70 -1.51
C GLU A 130 19.22 10.07 -1.51
N ALA A 131 19.59 10.95 -0.57
CA ALA A 131 19.11 12.33 -0.57
C ALA A 131 19.65 13.09 -1.79
N TYR A 132 18.97 14.18 -2.16
CA TYR A 132 19.56 15.15 -3.08
C TYR A 132 20.81 15.74 -2.40
N ARG A 133 21.97 15.68 -3.06
CA ARG A 133 23.16 16.42 -2.63
C ARG A 133 23.07 17.86 -3.14
#